data_AF-G5NAF9-F1
#
_entry.id   AF-G5NAF9-F1
#
_cell.length_a   1.000
_cell.length_b   1.000
_cell.length_c   1.000
_cell.angle_alpha   90.00
_cell.angle_beta   90.00
_cell.angle_gamma   90.00
#
_symmetry.space_group_name_H-M   'P 1'
#
loop_
_entity.id
_entity.type
_entity.pdbx_description
1 polymer ?
#
loop_
_entity_poly.entity_id
_entity_poly.type
_entity_poly.pdbx_seq_one_letter_code
_entity_poly.pdbx_strand_id
1 'polypeptide(L)' 'MIKLYRHAQPVPVVPPAIEPDYEVIKSILPTANPDEYACCIAADMWNACRAAMLNGGKS' A
#
# COMPACT_ATOMS: atom_id res chain seq x y z
N MET A 1 -0.15 -21.94 32.83
CA MET A 1 0.00 -20.56 32.29
C MET A 1 0.86 -20.66 31.02
N ILE A 2 0.26 -20.64 29.84
CA ILE A 2 1.00 -20.76 28.57
C ILE A 2 1.57 -19.37 28.23
N LYS A 3 2.90 -19.25 28.19
CA LYS A 3 3.57 -18.06 27.64
C LYS A 3 3.46 -18.11 26.12
N LEU A 4 2.49 -17.40 25.54
CA LEU A 4 2.55 -17.03 24.13
C LEU A 4 3.72 -16.05 23.98
N TYR A 5 4.85 -16.53 23.44
CA TYR A 5 5.95 -15.68 23.02
C TYR A 5 5.48 -14.82 21.85
N ARG A 6 4.88 -13.66 22.17
CA ARG A 6 4.53 -12.65 21.19
C ARG A 6 5.84 -11.97 20.79
N HIS A 7 6.50 -12.50 19.77
CA HIS A 7 7.52 -11.74 19.07
C HIS A 7 6.83 -10.45 18.60
N ALA A 8 7.36 -9.29 18.97
CA ALA A 8 6.86 -8.04 18.40
C ALA A 8 6.96 -8.18 16.88
N GLN A 9 5.82 -8.01 16.18
CA GLN A 9 5.84 -8.01 14.73
C GLN A 9 6.78 -6.89 14.29
N PRO A 10 7.69 -7.15 13.32
CA PRO A 10 8.56 -6.12 12.78
C PRO A 10 7.72 -4.91 12.38
N VAL A 11 8.24 -3.71 12.62
CA VAL A 11 7.58 -2.48 12.20
C VAL A 11 7.30 -2.59 10.70
N PRO A 12 6.04 -2.44 10.24
CA PRO A 12 5.73 -2.47 8.82
C PRO A 12 6.55 -1.41 8.08
N VAL A 13 7.32 -1.85 7.09
CA VAL A 13 7.99 -0.91 6.18
C VAL A 13 6.89 -0.33 5.29
N VAL A 14 6.57 0.94 5.52
CA VAL A 14 5.52 1.63 4.80
C VAL A 14 6.07 2.13 3.45
N PRO A 15 5.46 1.74 2.32
CA PRO A 15 5.85 2.26 1.01
C PRO A 15 5.58 3.77 0.86
N PRO A 16 6.25 4.48 -0.07
CA PRO A 16 6.04 5.92 -0.26
C PRO A 16 4.64 6.25 -0.81
N ALA A 17 4.25 7.52 -0.71
CA ALA A 17 3.07 8.03 -1.42
C ALA A 17 3.30 8.09 -2.92
N ILE A 18 2.23 7.91 -3.69
CA ILE A 18 2.28 8.03 -5.15
C ILE A 18 1.16 8.93 -5.66
N GLU A 19 1.47 9.64 -6.72
CA GLU A 19 0.50 10.38 -7.54
C GLU A 19 0.05 9.50 -8.72
N PRO A 20 -1.12 9.77 -9.30
CA PRO A 20 -1.58 9.05 -10.47
C PRO A 20 -0.72 9.39 -11.70
N ASP A 21 0.13 8.44 -12.08
CA ASP A 21 0.99 8.54 -13.25
C ASP A 21 1.15 7.17 -13.92
N TYR A 22 1.13 7.15 -15.25
CA TYR A 22 1.17 5.91 -16.04
C TYR A 22 2.43 5.08 -15.76
N GLU A 23 3.61 5.72 -15.71
CA GLU A 23 4.88 5.03 -15.50
C GLU A 23 5.00 4.52 -14.07
N VAL A 24 4.51 5.30 -13.10
CA VAL A 24 4.45 4.89 -11.70
C VAL A 24 3.54 3.67 -11.52
N ILE A 25 2.33 3.68 -12.10
CA ILE A 25 1.38 2.56 -11.98
C ILE A 25 1.89 1.32 -12.70
N LYS A 26 2.52 1.47 -13.86
CA LYS A 26 3.14 0.34 -14.58
C LYS A 26 4.30 -0.29 -13.81
N SER A 27 5.02 0.48 -13.00
CA SER A 27 6.08 -0.09 -12.14
C SER A 27 5.53 -0.99 -11.02
N ILE A 28 4.30 -0.73 -10.55
CA ILE A 28 3.63 -1.48 -9.48
C ILE A 28 2.82 -2.65 -10.06
N LEU A 29 2.11 -2.40 -11.17
CA LEU A 29 1.23 -3.35 -11.86
C LEU A 29 1.58 -3.38 -13.36
N PRO A 30 2.70 -4.03 -13.75
CA PRO A 30 3.22 -3.98 -15.12
C PRO A 30 2.31 -4.61 -16.18
N THR A 31 1.36 -5.45 -15.76
CA THR A 31 0.39 -6.11 -16.63
C THR A 31 -0.96 -5.39 -16.70
N ALA A 32 -1.16 -4.31 -15.91
CA ALA A 32 -2.36 -3.50 -16.03
C ALA A 32 -2.34 -2.74 -17.38
N ASN A 33 -3.52 -2.44 -17.94
CA ASN A 33 -3.66 -1.49 -19.04
C ASN A 33 -4.04 -0.13 -18.42
N PRO A 34 -3.07 0.74 -18.11
CA PRO A 34 -3.34 1.96 -17.38
C PRO A 34 -3.86 3.01 -18.37
N ASP A 35 -5.17 3.28 -18.30
CA ASP A 35 -5.71 4.55 -18.75
C ASP A 35 -5.66 5.59 -17.62
N GLU A 36 -5.97 6.86 -17.92
CA GLU A 36 -5.92 7.95 -16.94
C GLU A 36 -6.81 7.68 -15.71
N TYR A 37 -7.99 7.09 -15.92
CA TYR A 37 -8.91 6.75 -14.85
C TYR A 37 -8.36 5.59 -13.99
N ALA A 38 -7.82 4.55 -14.62
CA ALA A 38 -7.17 3.44 -13.95
C ALA A 38 -5.95 3.91 -13.12
N CYS A 39 -5.21 4.92 -13.58
CA CYS A 39 -4.08 5.49 -12.84
C CYS A 39 -4.55 6.15 -11.54
N CYS A 40 -5.61 6.97 -11.61
CA CYS A 40 -6.23 7.60 -10.45
C CYS A 40 -6.66 6.58 -9.40
N ILE A 41 -7.41 5.55 -9.81
CA ILE A 41 -7.91 4.53 -8.90
C ILE A 41 -6.76 3.72 -8.28
N ALA A 42 -5.74 3.35 -9.06
CA ALA A 42 -4.60 2.61 -8.55
C ALA A 42 -3.78 3.43 -7.53
N ALA A 43 -3.58 4.73 -7.78
CA ALA A 43 -2.93 5.64 -6.85
C ALA A 43 -3.74 5.80 -5.55
N ASP A 44 -5.05 5.99 -5.66
CA ASP A 44 -5.93 6.10 -4.49
C ASP A 44 -5.94 4.84 -3.63
N MET A 45 -6.05 3.66 -4.26
CA MET A 45 -6.00 2.37 -3.56
C MET A 45 -4.65 2.19 -2.85
N TRP A 46 -3.55 2.48 -3.52
CA TRP A 46 -2.22 2.43 -2.91
C TRP A 46 -2.10 3.39 -1.72
N ASN A 47 -2.61 4.61 -1.89
CA ASN A 47 -2.61 5.64 -0.87
C ASN A 47 -3.44 5.26 0.36
N ALA A 48 -4.60 4.64 0.15
CA ALA A 48 -5.44 4.10 1.22
C ALA A 48 -4.75 2.94 1.97
N CYS A 49 -4.16 1.98 1.25
CA CYS A 49 -3.43 0.87 1.85
C CYS A 49 -2.24 1.36 2.69
N ARG A 50 -1.46 2.31 2.16
CA ARG A 50 -0.36 2.93 2.90
C ARG A 50 -0.85 3.63 4.16
N ALA A 51 -1.95 4.39 4.08
CA ALA A 51 -2.51 5.07 5.24
C ALA A 51 -2.94 4.07 6.33
N ALA A 52 -3.54 2.93 5.94
CA ALA A 52 -3.87 1.86 6.89
C ALA A 52 -2.62 1.26 7.56
N MET A 53 -1.51 1.10 6.82
CA MET A 53 -0.24 0.65 7.38
C MET A 53 0.34 1.67 8.37
N LEU A 54 0.30 2.96 8.05
CA LEU A 54 0.73 4.05 8.94
C LEU A 54 -0.11 4.13 10.22
N ASN A 55 -1.42 3.90 10.10
CA ASN A 55 -2.34 3.90 11.23
C ASN A 55 -2.30 2.58 12.03
N GLY A 56 -1.47 1.62 11.63
CA GLY A 56 -1.33 0.32 12.30
C GLY A 56 -2.61 -0.51 12.27
N GLY A 57 -3.41 -0.40 11.20
CA GLY A 57 -4.68 -1.13 11.05
C GLY A 57 -5.78 -0.72 12.04
N LYS A 58 -5.65 0.43 12.70
CA LYS A 58 -6.69 0.97 13.58
C LYS A 58 -7.81 1.55 12.71
N SER A 59 -8.93 0.83 12.64
CA SER A 59 -10.21 1.29 12.07
C SER A 59 -11.05 1.99 13.11
#